data_AF-A0A6P0YTQ1-F1
#
_entry.id   AF-A0A6P0YTQ1-F1
#
_cell.length_a   1.000
_cell.length_b   1.000
_cell.length_c   1.000
_cell.angle_alpha   90.00
_cell.angle_beta   90.00
_cell.angle_gamma   90.00
#
_symmetry.space_group_name_H-M   'P 1'
#
loop_
_entity.id
_entity.type
_entity.pdbx_description
1 polymer ?
#
loop_
_entity_poly.entity_id
_entity_poly.type
_entity_poly.pdbx_seq_one_letter_code
_entity_poly.pdbx_strand_id
1 'polypeptide(L)'
;MKHYCDEWIQEWCDNHGWTDPVMNPLNHYWAFPPGGVMPVPIPAETLQMIKAEKGLSAQEQRWSLAAIAVSVVAMGLGAVMRSPMPLVAAFAFTALIVAGLEVDEF
;
A
#
# COMPACT_ATOMS: atom_id res chain seq x y z
N MET A 1 3.35 2.20 4.90
CA MET A 1 3.01 0.77 4.71
C MET A 1 3.80 0.26 3.51
N LYS A 2 3.88 -1.07 3.26
CA LYS A 2 4.41 -1.53 1.98
C LYS A 2 3.29 -1.44 0.93
N HIS A 3 3.41 -0.52 -0.02
CA HIS A 3 2.35 -0.17 -0.96
C HIS A 3 2.32 -1.05 -2.20
N TYR A 4 3.45 -1.66 -2.54
CA TYR A 4 3.60 -2.48 -3.73
C TYR A 4 4.06 -3.89 -3.35
N CYS A 5 3.63 -4.89 -4.13
CA CYS A 5 4.18 -6.23 -4.03
C CYS A 5 5.46 -6.30 -4.86
N ASP A 6 6.54 -6.83 -4.29
CA ASP A 6 7.84 -6.93 -4.99
C ASP A 6 7.71 -7.79 -6.25
N GLU A 7 6.90 -8.84 -6.19
CA GLU A 7 6.65 -9.75 -7.30
C GLU A 7 6.06 -9.03 -8.52
N TRP A 8 5.19 -8.04 -8.31
CA TRP A 8 4.58 -7.29 -9.42
C TRP A 8 5.58 -6.36 -10.09
N ILE A 9 6.50 -5.80 -9.31
CA ILE A 9 7.53 -4.90 -9.83
C ILE A 9 8.61 -5.71 -10.55
N GLN A 10 8.97 -6.87 -10.00
CA GLN A 10 9.83 -7.84 -10.69
C GLN A 10 9.23 -8.25 -12.04
N GLU A 11 7.95 -8.65 -12.06
CA GLU A 11 7.24 -9.03 -13.29
C GLU A 11 7.25 -7.89 -14.33
N TRP A 12 7.05 -6.65 -13.89
CA TRP A 12 7.15 -5.49 -14.79
C TRP A 12 8.57 -5.28 -15.32
N CYS A 13 9.59 -5.38 -14.46
CA CYS A 13 10.99 -5.24 -14.84
C CYS A 13 11.39 -6.30 -15.88
N ASP A 14 11.06 -7.57 -15.63
CA ASP A 14 11.35 -8.69 -16.52
C ASP A 14 10.74 -8.49 -17.92
N ASN A 15 9.50 -7.99 -17.96
CA ASN A 15 8.78 -7.73 -19.22
C ASN A 15 9.33 -6.54 -20.02
N HIS A 16 10.01 -5.59 -19.36
CA HIS A 16 10.52 -4.36 -19.98
C HIS A 16 12.05 -4.36 -20.15
N GLY A 17 12.73 -5.48 -19.84
CA GLY A 17 14.18 -5.62 -19.97
C GLY A 17 14.98 -4.84 -18.91
N TRP A 18 14.35 -4.54 -17.77
CA TRP A 18 15.03 -3.99 -16.60
C TRP A 18 15.62 -5.11 -15.75
N THR A 19 16.62 -4.79 -14.92
CA THR A 19 17.16 -5.75 -13.95
C THR A 19 16.25 -5.90 -12.73
N ASP A 20 16.60 -6.86 -11.86
CA ASP A 20 15.96 -7.06 -10.56
C ASP A 20 15.89 -5.73 -9.76
N PRO A 21 14.70 -5.35 -9.26
CA PRO A 21 14.51 -4.12 -8.54
C PRO A 21 15.00 -4.24 -7.09
N VAL A 22 15.71 -3.22 -6.64
CA VAL A 22 16.17 -3.05 -5.26
C VAL A 22 15.30 -2.00 -4.59
N MET A 23 14.68 -2.37 -3.47
CA MET A 23 13.84 -1.47 -2.67
C MET A 23 14.68 -0.74 -1.62
N ASN A 24 14.60 0.59 -1.60
CA ASN A 24 15.22 1.41 -0.57
C ASN A 24 14.35 1.51 0.70
N PRO A 25 14.92 1.94 1.86
CA PRO A 25 14.18 2.12 3.11
C PRO A 25 12.98 3.07 3.01
N LEU A 26 12.98 3.96 2.03
CA LEU A 26 11.89 4.89 1.73
C LEU A 26 10.82 4.28 0.79
N ASN A 27 10.81 2.95 0.60
CA ASN A 27 9.82 2.24 -0.24
C ASN A 27 9.89 2.57 -1.74
N HIS A 28 11.03 3.12 -2.20
CA HIS A 28 11.28 3.41 -3.61
C HIS A 28 12.01 2.24 -4.26
N TYR A 29 11.59 1.88 -5.48
CA TYR A 29 12.19 0.79 -6.24
C TYR A 29 13.20 1.35 -7.25
N TRP A 30 14.37 0.74 -7.28
CA TRP A 30 15.48 1.13 -8.15
C TRP A 30 15.89 -0.06 -8.98
N ALA A 31 16.06 0.12 -10.28
CA ALA A 31 16.52 -0.93 -11.19
C ALA A 31 17.36 -0.31 -12.31
N PHE A 32 18.16 -1.13 -12.97
CA PHE A 32 18.89 -0.69 -14.15
C PHE A 32 17.96 -0.78 -15.36
N PRO A 33 17.82 0.31 -16.14
CA PRO A 33 17.07 0.26 -17.40
C PRO A 33 17.85 -0.55 -18.44
N PRO A 34 17.21 -0.99 -19.54
CA PRO A 34 17.88 -1.75 -20.59
C PRO A 34 19.09 -0.98 -21.16
N GLY A 35 20.28 -1.57 -21.04
CA GLY A 35 21.54 -0.93 -21.47
C GLY A 35 22.05 0.18 -20.54
N GLY A 36 21.40 0.41 -19.41
CA GLY A 36 21.80 1.38 -18.40
C GLY A 36 22.99 0.91 -17.56
N VAL A 37 23.85 1.86 -17.19
CA VAL A 37 25.07 1.60 -16.37
C VAL A 37 24.89 2.08 -14.92
N MET A 38 23.73 2.65 -14.59
CA MET A 38 23.38 3.16 -13.26
C MET A 38 21.93 2.79 -12.93
N PRO A 39 21.63 2.41 -11.67
CA PRO A 39 20.25 2.18 -11.26
C PRO A 39 19.52 3.51 -11.19
N VAL A 40 18.29 3.53 -11.68
CA VAL A 40 17.40 4.70 -11.64
C VAL A 40 16.13 4.33 -10.88
N PRO A 41 15.44 5.30 -10.25
CA PRO A 41 14.17 5.02 -9.63
C PRO A 41 13.15 4.62 -10.70
N ILE A 42 12.36 3.59 -10.42
CA ILE A 42 11.23 3.22 -11.29
C ILE A 42 10.22 4.37 -11.23
N PRO A 43 9.75 4.90 -12.39
CA PRO A 43 8.85 6.04 -12.41
C PRO A 43 7.58 5.82 -11.56
N ALA A 44 7.18 6.86 -10.82
CA ALA A 44 5.98 6.80 -9.98
C ALA A 44 4.72 6.45 -10.80
N GLU A 45 4.59 6.98 -12.02
CA GLU A 45 3.50 6.66 -12.94
C GLU A 45 3.42 5.16 -13.26
N THR A 46 4.57 4.51 -13.46
CA THR A 46 4.66 3.06 -13.68
C THR A 46 4.20 2.30 -12.45
N LEU A 47 4.67 2.69 -11.26
CA LEU A 47 4.27 2.04 -10.01
C LEU A 47 2.76 2.20 -9.77
N GLN A 48 2.21 3.39 -10.00
CA GLN A 48 0.76 3.65 -9.92
C GLN A 48 -0.02 2.78 -10.92
N MET A 49 0.47 2.63 -12.15
CA MET A 49 -0.13 1.76 -13.16
C MET A 49 -0.15 0.29 -12.72
N ILE A 50 0.98 -0.23 -12.21
CA ILE A 50 1.08 -1.59 -11.68
C ILE A 50 0.07 -1.79 -10.54
N LYS A 51 -0.06 -0.81 -9.63
CA LYS A 51 -1.03 -0.86 -8.53
C LYS A 51 -2.48 -0.78 -9.01
N ALA A 52 -2.77 0.01 -10.04
CA ALA A 52 -4.10 0.07 -10.63
C ALA A 52 -4.50 -1.26 -11.28
N GLU A 53 -3.55 -2.00 -11.85
CA GLU A 53 -3.80 -3.29 -12.50
C GLU A 53 -3.90 -4.45 -11.50
N LYS A 54 -2.99 -4.50 -10.51
CA LYS A 54 -2.87 -5.63 -9.57
C LYS A 54 -3.66 -5.42 -8.25
N GLY A 55 -4.03 -4.19 -7.92
CA GLY A 55 -4.82 -3.83 -6.74
C GLY A 55 -3.98 -3.60 -5.46
N LEU A 56 -4.59 -3.89 -4.31
CA LEU A 56 -4.00 -3.64 -2.97
C LEU A 56 -2.93 -4.68 -2.63
N SER A 57 -1.81 -4.23 -2.06
CA SER A 57 -0.75 -5.14 -1.58
C SER A 57 -1.25 -6.03 -0.43
N ALA A 58 -0.62 -7.17 -0.19
CA ALA A 58 -0.98 -8.07 0.93
C ALA A 58 -0.87 -7.38 2.31
N GLN A 59 -0.03 -6.34 2.45
CA GLN A 59 0.04 -5.54 3.67
C GLN A 59 -1.17 -4.60 3.77
N GLU A 60 -1.50 -3.90 2.69
CA GLU A 60 -2.64 -2.98 2.60
C GLU A 60 -3.98 -3.71 2.80
N GLN A 61 -4.11 -4.91 2.23
CA GLN A 61 -5.28 -5.77 2.42
C GLN A 61 -5.46 -6.15 3.89
N ARG A 62 -4.37 -6.52 4.59
CA ARG A 62 -4.43 -6.86 6.02
C ARG A 62 -4.85 -5.67 6.88
N TRP A 63 -4.31 -4.49 6.63
CA TRP A 63 -4.70 -3.27 7.34
C TRP A 63 -6.15 -2.87 7.04
N SER A 64 -6.59 -3.02 5.79
CA SER A 64 -7.98 -2.75 5.41
C SER A 64 -8.94 -3.73 6.09
N LEU A 65 -8.60 -5.02 6.14
CA LEU A 65 -9.37 -6.03 6.90
C LEU A 65 -9.41 -5.73 8.39
N ALA A 66 -8.28 -5.30 8.98
CA ALA A 66 -8.24 -4.89 10.38
C ALA A 66 -9.15 -3.68 10.64
N ALA A 67 -9.19 -2.70 9.73
CA ALA A 67 -10.07 -1.54 9.82
C ALA A 67 -11.55 -1.94 9.83
N ILE A 68 -11.93 -2.89 8.95
CA ILE A 68 -13.28 -3.45 8.89
C ILE A 68 -13.61 -4.22 10.17
N ALA A 69 -12.69 -5.04 10.67
CA ALA A 69 -12.91 -5.79 11.91
C ALA A 69 -13.14 -4.85 13.10
N VAL A 70 -12.33 -3.80 13.22
CA VAL A 70 -12.47 -2.79 14.28
C VAL A 70 -13.82 -2.05 14.18
N SER A 71 -14.27 -1.70 12.97
CA SER A 71 -15.56 -1.00 12.80
C SER A 71 -16.75 -1.89 13.18
N VAL A 72 -16.71 -3.19 12.85
CA VAL A 72 -17.74 -4.16 13.27
C VAL A 72 -17.77 -4.32 14.78
N VAL A 73 -16.60 -4.47 15.42
CA VAL A 73 -16.50 -4.59 16.88
C VAL A 73 -17.00 -3.31 17.58
N ALA A 74 -16.64 -2.14 17.05
CA ALA A 74 -17.10 -0.85 17.56
C ALA A 74 -18.62 -0.68 17.44
N MET A 75 -19.24 -1.20 16.39
CA MET A 75 -20.69 -1.21 16.24
C MET A 75 -21.37 -2.03 17.34
N GLY A 76 -20.85 -3.23 17.64
CA GLY A 76 -21.34 -4.06 18.75
C GLY A 76 -21.16 -3.41 20.11
N LEU A 77 -19.97 -2.84 20.37
CA LEU A 77 -19.68 -2.10 21.60
C LEU A 77 -20.58 -0.88 21.76
N GLY A 78 -20.84 -0.14 20.68
CA GLY A 78 -21.76 1.00 20.68
C GLY A 78 -23.18 0.60 21.10
N ALA A 79 -23.66 -0.56 20.64
CA ALA A 79 -24.97 -1.09 21.04
C ALA A 79 -25.02 -1.49 22.53
N VAL A 80 -23.97 -2.13 23.04
CA VAL A 80 -23.89 -2.57 24.45
C VAL A 80 -23.74 -1.38 25.40
N MET A 81 -22.83 -0.46 25.08
CA MET A 81 -22.53 0.71 25.90
C MET A 81 -23.53 1.86 25.70
N ARG A 82 -24.43 1.76 24.71
CA ARG A 82 -25.41 2.79 24.35
C ARG A 82 -24.79 4.18 24.13
N SER A 83 -23.51 4.23 23.73
CA SER A 83 -22.75 5.46 23.54
C SER A 83 -22.07 5.50 22.17
N PRO A 84 -21.94 6.69 21.55
CA PRO A 84 -21.33 6.83 20.22
C PRO A 84 -19.80 6.80 20.24
N MET A 85 -19.18 6.79 21.43
CA MET A 85 -17.71 6.88 21.57
C MET A 85 -16.94 5.77 20.84
N PRO A 86 -17.33 4.47 20.91
CA PRO A 86 -16.62 3.41 20.19
C PRO A 86 -16.62 3.60 18.67
N LEU A 87 -17.73 4.13 18.12
CA LEU A 87 -17.86 4.44 16.69
C LEU A 87 -16.93 5.57 16.25
N VAL A 88 -16.80 6.62 17.07
CA VAL A 88 -15.86 7.74 16.80
C VAL A 88 -14.41 7.25 16.82
N ALA A 89 -14.06 6.37 17.77
CA ALA A 89 -12.73 5.78 17.83
C ALA A 89 -12.42 4.91 16.59
N ALA A 90 -13.39 4.08 16.16
CA ALA A 90 -13.24 3.30 14.93
C ALA A 90 -13.10 4.19 13.69
N PHE A 91 -13.86 5.28 13.61
CA PHE A 91 -13.72 6.25 12.53
C PHE A 91 -12.31 6.86 12.49
N ALA A 92 -11.80 7.34 13.64
CA ALA A 92 -10.46 7.88 13.72
C ALA A 92 -9.39 6.85 13.31
N PHE A 93 -9.54 5.60 13.74
CA PHE A 93 -8.64 4.51 13.35
C PHE A 93 -8.68 4.23 11.84
N THR A 94 -9.88 4.18 11.24
CA THR A 94 -10.02 4.00 9.79
C THR A 94 -9.39 5.16 9.02
N ALA A 95 -9.54 6.40 9.50
CA ALA A 95 -8.93 7.58 8.88
C ALA A 95 -7.39 7.51 8.90
N LEU A 96 -6.79 7.04 10.00
CA LEU A 96 -5.34 6.83 10.08
C LEU A 96 -4.84 5.76 9.10
N ILE A 97 -5.60 4.68 8.93
CA ILE A 97 -5.26 3.64 7.96
C ILE A 97 -5.36 4.17 6.53
N VAL A 98 -6.41 4.93 6.21
CA VAL A 98 -6.59 5.56 4.89
C VAL A 98 -5.47 6.55 4.59
N ALA A 99 -5.14 7.42 5.55
CA ALA A 99 -4.01 8.33 5.41
C ALA A 99 -2.68 7.58 5.16
N GLY A 100 -2.50 6.43 5.80
CA GLY A 100 -1.31 5.60 5.57
C GLY A 100 -1.34 4.76 4.29
N LEU A 101 -2.46 4.71 3.56
CA LEU A 101 -2.61 4.03 2.27
C LEU A 101 -2.30 4.94 1.08
N GLU A 102 -2.39 6.25 1.26
CA GLU A 102 -1.96 7.23 0.28
C GLU A 102 -0.47 7.03 -0.01
N VAL A 103 -0.12 7.00 -1.30
CA VAL A 103 1.26 6.84 -1.76
C VAL A 103 1.79 8.24 -2.02
N ASP A 104 2.89 8.60 -1.35
CA ASP A 104 3.59 9.85 -1.56
C ASP A 104 4.06 9.97 -3.03
N GLU A 105 3.75 11.10 -3.70
CA GLU A 105 4.01 11.37 -5.12
C GLU A 105 5.44 11.90 -5.42
N PHE A 106 6.46 11.54 -4.63
CA PHE A 106 7.81 12.15 -4.74
C PHE A 106 8.81 11.37 -5.61
#